data_AF-A0A7X8VCB5-F1
#
_entry.id   AF-A0A7X8VCB5-F1
#
_cell.length_a   1.000
_cell.length_b   1.000
_cell.length_c   1.000
_cell.angle_alpha   90.00
_cell.angle_beta   90.00
_cell.angle_gamma   90.00
#
_symmetry.space_group_name_H-M   'P 1'
#
loop_
_entity.id
_entity.type
_entity.pdbx_description
1 polymer ?
#
loop_
_entity_poly.entity_id
_entity_poly.type
_entity_poly.pdbx_seq_one_letter_code
_entity_poly.pdbx_strand_id
1 'polypeptide(L)'
;MNGFEVITKIGGYIILFSILAQIINEIGSGFGLYKAIVMGILEITTGIDQICKLPIDINIKIVLVSVLTSFGGLSGLAQTKSVLGKSRLSIKTYICVKLLSALVAMVLSVLYVFFIKNF
;
A
#
# COMPACT_ATOMS: atom_id res chain seq x y z
N MET A 1 3.16 14.66 -22.02
CA MET A 1 1.83 14.01 -21.86
C MET A 1 0.83 15.11 -21.62
N ASN A 2 -0.37 15.01 -22.21
CA ASN A 2 -1.48 15.87 -21.82
C ASN A 2 -1.96 15.47 -20.42
N GLY A 3 -2.40 16.43 -19.59
CA GLY A 3 -2.85 16.15 -18.23
C GLY A 3 -3.99 15.11 -18.17
N PHE A 4 -4.87 15.13 -19.18
CA PHE A 4 -5.93 14.12 -19.32
C PHE A 4 -5.40 12.69 -19.48
N GLU A 5 -4.34 12.51 -20.26
CA GLU A 5 -3.71 11.19 -20.44
C GLU A 5 -3.07 10.69 -19.14
N VAL A 6 -2.44 11.60 -18.36
CA VAL A 6 -1.85 11.28 -17.06
C VAL A 6 -2.93 10.82 -16.08
N ILE A 7 -4.02 11.58 -15.94
CA ILE A 7 -5.11 11.24 -15.01
C ILE A 7 -5.75 9.91 -15.40
N THR A 8 -6.03 9.70 -16.69
CA THR A 8 -6.59 8.43 -17.18
C THR A 8 -5.67 7.26 -16.90
N LYS A 9 -4.34 7.40 -17.07
CA LYS A 9 -3.37 6.37 -16.71
C LYS A 9 -3.36 6.09 -15.21
N ILE A 10 -3.31 7.13 -14.38
CA ILE A 10 -3.30 7.00 -12.91
C ILE A 10 -4.57 6.26 -12.43
N GLY A 11 -5.74 6.73 -12.86
CA GLY A 11 -7.03 6.09 -12.54
C GLY A 11 -7.12 4.66 -13.05
N GLY A 12 -6.65 4.41 -14.28
CA GLY A 12 -6.59 3.06 -14.85
C GLY A 12 -5.74 2.09 -14.03
N TYR A 13 -4.59 2.53 -13.50
CA TYR A 13 -3.80 1.71 -12.59
C TYR A 13 -4.52 1.43 -11.28
N ILE A 14 -5.20 2.41 -10.66
CA ILE A 14 -6.00 2.17 -9.44
C ILE A 14 -7.03 1.08 -9.72
N ILE A 15 -7.84 1.25 -10.76
CA ILE A 15 -8.92 0.32 -11.12
C ILE A 15 -8.36 -1.09 -11.37
N LEU A 16 -7.31 -1.22 -12.18
CA LEU A 16 -6.72 -2.52 -12.50
C LEU A 16 -6.21 -3.25 -11.25
N PHE A 17 -5.43 -2.57 -10.40
CA PHE A 17 -4.89 -3.17 -9.20
C PHE A 17 -5.97 -3.43 -8.14
N SER A 18 -7.01 -2.61 -8.03
CA SER A 18 -8.18 -2.88 -7.18
C SER A 18 -8.94 -4.13 -7.63
N ILE A 19 -9.12 -4.34 -8.94
CA ILE A 19 -9.75 -5.58 -9.47
C ILE A 19 -8.91 -6.80 -9.10
N LEU A 20 -7.58 -6.73 -9.28
CA LEU A 20 -6.68 -7.82 -8.89
C LEU A 20 -6.74 -8.10 -7.38
N ALA A 21 -6.75 -7.05 -6.55
CA ALA A 21 -6.90 -7.18 -5.11
C ALA A 21 -8.23 -7.85 -4.74
N GLN A 22 -9.34 -7.46 -5.39
CA GLN A 22 -10.64 -8.07 -5.14
C GLN A 22 -10.68 -9.54 -5.56
N ILE A 23 -10.05 -9.92 -6.68
CA ILE A 23 -9.93 -11.33 -7.07
C ILE A 23 -9.23 -12.14 -5.97
N ILE A 24 -8.15 -11.63 -5.36
CA ILE A 24 -7.50 -12.30 -4.23
C ILE A 24 -8.43 -12.42 -3.02
N ASN A 25 -9.26 -11.41 -2.77
CA ASN A 25 -10.24 -11.47 -1.69
C ASN A 25 -11.23 -12.64 -1.88
N GLU A 26 -11.72 -12.84 -3.11
CA GLU A 26 -12.70 -13.89 -3.45
C GLU A 26 -12.10 -15.30 -3.50
N ILE A 27 -10.77 -15.46 -3.71
CA ILE A 27 -10.15 -16.78 -3.83
C ILE A 27 -10.04 -17.46 -2.46
N GLY A 28 -10.92 -18.43 -2.19
CA GLY A 28 -10.85 -19.36 -1.06
C GLY A 28 -11.28 -18.80 0.30
N SER A 29 -11.71 -19.66 1.21
CA SER A 29 -12.04 -19.31 2.59
C SER A 29 -10.83 -19.56 3.50
N GLY A 30 -10.06 -18.50 3.83
CA GLY A 30 -8.92 -18.62 4.74
C GLY A 30 -7.99 -17.39 4.76
N PHE A 31 -7.23 -17.26 5.86
CA PHE A 31 -6.15 -16.28 6.07
C PHE A 31 -6.50 -14.81 5.74
N GLY A 32 -7.58 -14.27 6.34
CA GLY A 32 -8.04 -12.90 6.10
C GLY A 32 -6.96 -11.82 6.25
N LEU A 33 -6.05 -11.97 7.22
CA LEU A 33 -4.93 -11.04 7.40
C LEU A 33 -3.93 -11.07 6.24
N TYR A 34 -3.52 -12.26 5.81
CA TYR A 34 -2.58 -12.40 4.69
C TYR A 34 -3.18 -11.84 3.40
N LYS A 35 -4.46 -12.15 3.13
CA LYS A 35 -5.19 -11.58 1.99
C LYS A 35 -5.18 -10.06 2.04
N ALA A 36 -5.55 -9.47 3.18
CA ALA A 36 -5.60 -8.02 3.33
C ALA A 36 -4.22 -7.35 3.14
N ILE A 37 -3.14 -7.99 3.61
CA ILE A 37 -1.76 -7.52 3.37
C ILE A 37 -1.42 -7.59 1.87
N VAL A 38 -1.67 -8.73 1.20
CA VAL A 38 -1.39 -8.88 -0.24
C VAL A 38 -2.21 -7.89 -1.07
N MET A 39 -3.49 -7.68 -0.69
CA MET A 39 -4.34 -6.67 -1.28
C MET A 39 -3.74 -5.27 -1.10
N GLY A 40 -3.22 -4.94 0.08
CA GLY A 40 -2.55 -3.66 0.33
C GLY A 40 -1.24 -3.47 -0.42
N ILE A 41 -0.52 -4.57 -0.69
CA ILE A 41 0.65 -4.57 -1.57
C ILE A 41 0.23 -4.28 -3.02
N LEU A 42 -0.87 -4.85 -3.51
CA LEU A 42 -1.39 -4.57 -4.85
C LEU A 42 -1.94 -3.15 -4.97
N GLU A 43 -2.90 -2.83 -4.12
CA GLU A 43 -3.62 -1.58 -4.08
C GLU A 43 -3.87 -1.16 -2.63
N ILE A 44 -3.18 -0.09 -2.25
CA ILE A 44 -3.09 0.42 -0.89
C ILE A 44 -4.45 0.68 -0.23
N THR A 45 -5.39 1.30 -0.94
CA THR A 45 -6.67 1.73 -0.36
C THR A 45 -7.58 0.54 -0.08
N THR A 46 -7.63 -0.40 -1.02
CA THR A 46 -8.43 -1.62 -0.95
C THR A 46 -7.92 -2.54 0.16
N GLY A 47 -6.60 -2.70 0.29
CA GLY A 47 -6.02 -3.51 1.37
C GLY A 47 -6.20 -2.91 2.76
N ILE A 48 -6.01 -1.58 2.90
CA ILE A 48 -6.23 -0.89 4.19
C ILE A 48 -7.67 -1.03 4.64
N ASP A 49 -8.65 -0.88 3.73
CA ASP A 49 -10.06 -1.10 4.03
C ASP A 49 -10.32 -2.52 4.57
N GLN A 50 -9.71 -3.55 3.94
CA GLN A 50 -9.81 -4.92 4.45
C GLN A 50 -9.15 -5.10 5.82
N ILE A 51 -7.97 -4.54 6.05
CA ILE A 51 -7.28 -4.61 7.36
C ILE A 51 -8.15 -3.99 8.46
N CYS A 52 -8.77 -2.84 8.18
CA CYS A 52 -9.65 -2.16 9.13
C CYS A 52 -10.89 -2.97 9.49
N LYS A 53 -11.41 -3.78 8.56
CA LYS A 53 -12.58 -4.66 8.76
C LYS A 53 -12.26 -5.95 9.52
N LEU A 54 -11.01 -6.40 9.55
CA LEU A 54 -10.62 -7.62 10.26
C LEU A 54 -10.80 -7.48 11.79
N PRO A 55 -11.22 -8.54 12.50
CA PRO A 55 -11.34 -8.57 13.95
C PRO A 55 -9.97 -8.83 14.62
N ILE A 56 -8.98 -8.00 14.29
CA ILE A 56 -7.62 -8.06 14.87
C ILE A 56 -7.38 -6.86 15.80
N ASP A 57 -6.36 -7.01 16.67
CA ASP A 57 -5.97 -5.97 17.62
C ASP A 57 -5.67 -4.63 16.92
N ILE A 58 -6.16 -3.54 17.52
CA ILE A 58 -6.04 -2.19 16.98
C ILE A 58 -4.59 -1.74 16.83
N ASN A 59 -3.67 -2.21 17.67
CA ASN A 59 -2.25 -1.89 17.57
C ASN A 59 -1.64 -2.53 16.33
N ILE A 60 -2.03 -3.77 16.02
CA ILE A 60 -1.62 -4.45 14.79
C ILE A 60 -2.14 -3.67 13.57
N LYS A 61 -3.39 -3.19 13.61
CA LYS A 61 -3.95 -2.34 12.54
C LYS A 61 -3.13 -1.07 12.34
N ILE A 62 -2.79 -0.35 13.43
CA ILE A 62 -1.99 0.89 13.36
C ILE A 62 -0.65 0.63 12.67
N VAL A 63 0.07 -0.41 13.07
CA VAL A 63 1.38 -0.75 12.49
C VAL A 63 1.23 -1.12 11.02
N LEU A 64 0.33 -2.06 10.69
CA LEU A 64 0.16 -2.53 9.31
C LEU A 64 -0.28 -1.42 8.35
N VAL A 65 -1.25 -0.60 8.75
CA VAL A 65 -1.74 0.51 7.94
C VAL A 65 -0.63 1.54 7.73
N SER A 66 0.16 1.85 8.76
CA SER A 66 1.29 2.79 8.63
C SER A 66 2.35 2.30 7.65
N VAL A 67 2.72 1.02 7.72
CA VAL A 67 3.71 0.40 6.83
C VAL A 67 3.22 0.37 5.39
N LEU A 68 2.00 -0.10 5.15
CA LEU A 68 1.42 -0.15 3.81
C LEU A 68 1.23 1.24 3.22
N THR A 69 0.80 2.21 4.04
CA THR A 69 0.64 3.61 3.61
C THR A 69 1.95 4.21 3.15
N SER A 70 3.02 3.98 3.92
CA SER A 70 4.34 4.48 3.56
C SER A 70 4.89 3.79 2.30
N PHE A 71 4.67 2.48 2.14
CA PHE A 71 5.09 1.74 0.94
C PHE A 71 4.39 2.24 -0.33
N GLY A 72 3.06 2.42 -0.29
CA GLY A 72 2.28 3.02 -1.39
C GLY A 72 1.77 2.04 -2.45
N GLY A 73 1.96 0.73 -2.29
CA GLY A 73 1.43 -0.31 -3.17
C GLY A 73 2.07 -0.38 -4.57
N LEU A 74 1.87 -1.51 -5.25
CA LEU A 74 2.30 -1.73 -6.63
C LEU A 74 1.54 -0.82 -7.61
N SER A 75 0.28 -0.49 -7.31
CA SER A 75 -0.49 0.51 -8.04
C SER A 75 0.21 1.87 -8.02
N GLY A 76 0.66 2.35 -6.85
CA GLY A 76 1.40 3.60 -6.70
C GLY A 76 2.75 3.58 -7.41
N LEU A 77 3.47 2.45 -7.40
CA LEU A 77 4.71 2.30 -8.17
C LEU A 77 4.46 2.40 -9.68
N ALA A 78 3.41 1.76 -10.20
CA ALA A 78 3.04 1.82 -11.62
C ALA A 78 2.62 3.23 -12.04
N GLN A 79 1.81 3.91 -11.21
CA GLN A 79 1.43 5.31 -11.40
C GLN A 79 2.67 6.21 -11.48
N THR A 80 3.55 6.10 -10.48
CA THR A 80 4.76 6.92 -10.41
C THR A 80 5.65 6.66 -11.63
N LYS A 81 5.84 5.40 -12.03
CA LYS A 81 6.61 5.03 -13.22
C LYS A 81 6.03 5.65 -14.50
N SER A 82 4.70 5.66 -14.64
CA SER A 82 4.02 6.21 -15.82
C SER A 82 4.20 7.72 -15.96
N VAL A 83 4.34 8.43 -14.83
CA VAL A 83 4.58 9.87 -14.77
C VAL A 83 6.08 10.19 -14.92
N LEU A 84 6.94 9.38 -14.29
CA LEU A 84 8.40 9.59 -14.28
C LEU A 84 9.03 9.54 -15.67
N GLY A 85 8.43 8.85 -16.65
CA GLY A 85 8.76 8.97 -18.08
C GLY A 85 10.25 9.10 -18.40
N LYS A 86 10.66 10.28 -18.92
CA LYS A 86 12.04 10.64 -19.29
C LYS A 86 12.86 11.33 -18.18
N SER A 87 12.36 11.36 -16.95
CA SER A 87 13.12 11.96 -15.84
C SER A 87 14.40 11.17 -15.56
N ARG A 88 15.38 11.82 -14.91
CA ARG A 88 16.62 11.18 -14.48
C ARG A 88 16.44 10.29 -13.25
N LEU A 89 15.23 10.18 -12.71
CA LEU A 89 14.96 9.41 -11.50
C LEU A 89 14.80 7.94 -11.83
N SER A 90 15.66 7.10 -11.27
CA SER A 90 15.54 5.65 -11.40
C SER A 90 14.39 5.13 -10.56
N ILE A 91 13.49 4.34 -11.18
CA ILE A 91 12.42 3.64 -10.47
C ILE A 91 12.98 2.71 -9.38
N LYS A 92 14.20 2.18 -9.54
CA LYS A 92 14.87 1.35 -8.54
C LYS A 92 15.18 2.15 -7.27
N THR A 93 15.69 3.37 -7.43
CA THR A 93 15.95 4.28 -6.30
C THR A 93 14.65 4.64 -5.60
N TYR A 94 13.59 4.91 -6.36
CA TYR A 94 12.27 5.19 -5.79
C TYR A 94 11.73 4.02 -4.97
N ILE A 95 11.81 2.78 -5.48
CA ILE A 95 11.42 1.58 -4.75
C ILE A 95 12.25 1.42 -3.47
N CYS A 96 13.56 1.62 -3.54
CA CYS A 96 14.44 1.54 -2.37
C CYS A 96 14.05 2.56 -1.28
N VAL A 97 13.78 3.81 -1.67
CA VAL A 97 13.31 4.85 -0.74
C VAL A 97 11.95 4.48 -0.14
N LYS A 98 11.02 3.91 -0.92
CA LYS A 98 9.73 3.46 -0.41
C LYS A 98 9.85 2.32 0.60
N LEU A 99 10.72 1.35 0.35
CA LEU A 99 11.00 0.26 1.29
C LEU A 99 11.65 0.78 2.57
N LEU A 100 12.61 1.70 2.47
CA LEU A 100 13.21 2.35 3.64
C LEU A 100 12.16 3.14 4.43
N SER A 101 11.30 3.89 3.73
CA SER A 101 10.23 4.65 4.37
C SER A 101 9.24 3.72 5.10
N ALA A 102 8.88 2.58 4.49
CA ALA A 102 8.03 1.58 5.11
C ALA A 102 8.67 0.97 6.36
N LEU A 103 9.99 0.72 6.33
CA LEU A 103 10.74 0.25 7.50
C LEU A 103 10.74 1.30 8.63
N VAL A 104 11.00 2.57 8.29
CA VAL A 104 10.96 3.67 9.26
C VAL A 104 9.56 3.82 9.86
N ALA A 105 8.52 3.76 9.03
CA ALA A 105 7.12 3.78 9.48
C ALA A 105 6.80 2.60 10.41
N MET A 106 7.34 1.41 10.14
CA MET A 106 7.20 0.24 11.01
C MET A 106 7.82 0.52 12.38
N VAL A 107 9.07 0.98 12.42
CA VAL A 107 9.77 1.28 13.69
C VAL A 107 9.02 2.33 14.49
N LEU A 108 8.65 3.45 13.86
CA LEU A 108 7.95 4.55 14.54
C LEU A 108 6.56 4.13 15.04
N SER A 109 5.79 3.40 14.25
CA SER A 109 4.45 2.94 14.66
C SER A 109 4.50 1.89 15.78
N VAL A 110 5.50 1.00 15.76
CA VAL A 110 5.76 0.06 16.87
C VAL A 110 6.13 0.82 18.14
N LEU A 111 7.05 1.78 18.07
CA LEU A 111 7.42 2.61 19.23
C LEU A 111 6.21 3.37 19.78
N TYR A 112 5.38 3.95 18.91
CA TYR A 112 4.14 4.64 19.31
C TYR A 112 3.18 3.71 20.06
N VAL A 113 2.93 2.51 19.52
CA VAL A 113 2.06 1.52 20.14
C VAL A 113 2.56 1.09 21.51
N PHE A 114 3.86 0.77 21.64
CA PHE A 114 4.38 0.21 22.88
C PHE A 114 4.60 1.26 23.97
N PHE A 115 5.11 2.44 23.61
CA PHE A 115 5.58 3.44 24.59
C PHE A 115 4.66 4.64 24.78
N ILE A 116 3.80 4.97 23.82
CA ILE A 116 2.95 6.18 23.92
C ILE A 116 1.52 5.80 24.22
N LYS A 117 0.96 4.86 23.45
CA LYS A 117 -0.46 4.49 23.58
C LYS A 117 -0.80 3.74 24.88
N ASN A 118 0.19 3.08 25.49
CA ASN A 118 0.00 2.33 26.73
C ASN A 118 0.11 3.18 28.01
N PHE A 119 0.36 4.49 27.89
CA PHE A 119 0.25 5.47 28.97
C PHE A 119 -1.07 6.23 28.88
#